data_AF-E1U2C3-F1
#
_entry.id   AF-E1U2C3-F1
#
_cell.length_a   1.000
_cell.length_b   1.000
_cell.length_c   1.000
_cell.angle_alpha   90.00
_cell.angle_beta   90.00
_cell.angle_gamma   90.00
#
_symmetry.space_group_name_H-M   'P 1'
#
loop_
_entity.id
_entity.type
_entity.pdbx_description
1 polymer ?
#
loop_
_entity_poly.entity_id
_entity_poly.type
_entity_poly.pdbx_seq_one_letter_code
_entity_poly.pdbx_strand_id
1 'polypeptide(L)'
;MNQTEVLQVLMGILLCSVNGLLGLGSALDCSDQDPTGTRCSISVEKLLDRAIQHAELIYRMSDEARTLFEEMFIPLSISAYQGHLGNSCTSSLVHIPTSKTEIQQISDKWLLHSILILVQFWIDPLADLQDSLDRYDNAPSALLSKTRWMSTKLMNLKQGVLVLMSKMLDEGGLDLGNNESLARHLAAPAMEEHVLRDYNALSCFKKDAHKVETFLKLLRCRHTDNLSCSLF
;
A
#
# COMPACT_ATOMS: atom_id res chain seq x y z
N MET A 1 -14.56 -20.06 44.97
CA MET A 1 -13.79 -20.35 43.75
C MET A 1 -12.68 -21.31 44.16
N ASN A 2 -12.80 -22.59 43.76
CA ASN A 2 -11.97 -23.68 44.29
C ASN A 2 -10.56 -23.65 43.71
N GLN A 3 -9.55 -24.02 44.50
CA GLN A 3 -8.13 -24.07 44.05
C GLN A 3 -7.92 -24.97 42.82
N THR A 4 -8.76 -25.97 42.63
CA THR A 4 -8.77 -26.84 41.46
C THR A 4 -9.15 -26.11 40.16
N GLU A 5 -10.04 -25.11 40.22
CA GLU A 5 -10.41 -24.33 39.03
C GLU A 5 -9.31 -23.34 38.64
N VAL A 6 -8.62 -22.76 39.63
CA VAL A 6 -7.47 -21.88 39.38
C VAL A 6 -6.33 -22.63 38.67
N LEU A 7 -6.09 -23.88 39.06
CA LEU A 7 -5.07 -24.74 38.44
C LEU A 7 -5.44 -25.13 37.00
N GLN A 8 -6.73 -25.39 36.73
CA GLN A 8 -7.23 -25.66 35.38
C GLN A 8 -7.13 -24.44 34.46
N VAL A 9 -7.42 -23.24 34.97
CA VAL A 9 -7.27 -21.99 34.21
C VAL A 9 -5.80 -21.71 33.90
N LEU A 10 -4.90 -21.90 34.87
CA LEU A 10 -3.45 -21.75 34.66
C LEU A 10 -2.90 -22.74 33.63
N MET A 11 -3.34 -24.00 33.67
CA MET A 11 -2.97 -25.01 32.68
C MET A 11 -3.54 -24.70 31.29
N GLY A 12 -4.77 -24.17 31.21
CA GLY A 12 -5.38 -23.70 29.96
C GLY A 12 -4.63 -22.51 29.35
N ILE A 13 -4.19 -21.57 30.16
CA ILE A 13 -3.36 -20.42 29.72
C ILE A 13 -1.99 -20.90 29.24
N LEU A 14 -1.36 -21.85 29.94
CA LEU A 14 -0.09 -22.44 29.52
C LEU A 14 -0.23 -23.13 28.14
N LEU A 15 -1.27 -23.95 27.96
CA LEU A 15 -1.56 -24.65 26.70
C LEU A 15 -1.90 -23.68 25.56
N CYS A 16 -2.63 -22.59 25.84
CA CYS A 16 -2.86 -21.52 24.86
C CYS A 16 -1.59 -20.75 24.50
N SER A 17 -0.67 -20.55 25.44
CA SER A 17 0.61 -19.90 25.17
C SER A 17 1.56 -20.78 24.34
N VAL A 18 1.51 -22.11 24.52
CA VAL A 18 2.30 -23.06 23.70
C VAL A 18 1.74 -23.17 22.28
N ASN A 19 0.41 -23.15 22.13
CA ASN A 19 -0.24 -23.16 20.81
C ASN A 19 -0.22 -21.78 20.11
N GLY A 20 -0.14 -20.68 20.86
CA GLY A 20 0.05 -19.33 20.33
C GLY A 20 1.44 -19.06 19.76
N LEU A 21 2.45 -19.86 20.12
CA LEU A 21 3.77 -19.86 19.48
C LEU A 21 3.83 -20.67 18.18
N LEU A 22 2.79 -21.43 17.84
CA LEU A 22 2.68 -22.23 16.60
C LEU A 22 1.74 -21.58 15.56
N GLY A 23 1.25 -20.37 15.83
CA GLY A 23 0.52 -19.57 14.85
C GLY A 23 1.45 -19.06 13.75
N LEU A 24 1.35 -19.67 12.56
CA LEU A 24 1.99 -19.32 11.29
C LEU A 24 2.17 -17.80 11.06
N GLY A 25 3.29 -17.25 11.55
CA GLY A 25 4.11 -16.43 10.67
C GLY A 25 4.82 -17.42 9.77
N SER A 26 4.73 -17.26 8.45
CA SER A 26 5.59 -18.00 7.53
C SER A 26 7.03 -17.62 7.84
N ALA A 27 7.66 -18.36 8.76
CA ALA A 27 9.09 -18.38 8.95
C ALA A 27 9.70 -18.54 7.55
N LEU A 28 10.78 -17.81 7.30
CA LEU A 28 11.54 -17.93 6.07
C LEU A 28 11.84 -19.41 5.83
N ASP A 29 11.09 -20.03 4.94
CA ASP A 29 11.28 -21.42 4.56
C ASP A 29 12.57 -21.47 3.73
N CYS A 30 13.69 -21.57 4.44
CA CYS A 30 15.01 -21.87 3.90
C CYS A 30 15.13 -23.40 3.92
N SER A 31 14.39 -24.07 3.05
CA SER A 31 14.62 -25.50 2.78
C SER A 31 15.70 -25.57 1.70
N ASP A 32 16.96 -25.55 2.15
CA ASP A 32 18.10 -26.24 1.53
C ASP A 32 19.37 -25.86 2.31
N GLN A 33 19.86 -26.81 3.11
CA GLN A 33 21.20 -26.74 3.68
C GLN A 33 22.20 -27.13 2.58
N ASP A 34 22.74 -26.12 1.90
CA ASP A 34 23.99 -26.26 1.16
C ASP A 34 25.14 -26.30 2.20
N PRO A 35 26.05 -27.29 2.21
CA PRO A 35 27.00 -27.50 3.30
C PRO A 35 28.09 -26.41 3.44
N THR A 36 28.03 -25.35 2.63
CA THR A 36 29.01 -24.26 2.55
C THR A 36 28.55 -22.92 3.17
N GLY A 37 27.47 -22.89 3.95
CA GLY A 37 27.15 -21.72 4.78
C GLY A 37 26.75 -20.47 3.97
N THR A 38 26.02 -20.66 2.89
CA THR A 38 25.55 -19.56 2.03
C THR A 38 24.30 -18.90 2.62
N ARG A 39 24.29 -17.57 2.68
CA ARG A 39 23.19 -16.74 3.23
C ARG A 39 21.84 -17.10 2.61
N CYS A 40 20.84 -17.40 3.43
CA CYS A 40 19.47 -17.59 2.95
C CYS A 40 18.97 -16.31 2.27
N SER A 41 18.59 -16.40 1.00
CA SER A 41 18.08 -15.28 0.22
C SER A 41 16.66 -15.56 -0.26
N ILE A 42 15.75 -14.60 -0.09
CA ILE A 42 14.36 -14.70 -0.56
C ILE A 42 14.33 -14.58 -2.10
N SER A 43 13.62 -15.43 -2.82
CA SER A 43 13.48 -15.30 -4.28
C SER A 43 12.74 -14.02 -4.69
N VAL A 44 12.98 -13.53 -5.91
CA VAL A 44 12.27 -12.37 -6.49
C VAL A 44 10.77 -12.64 -6.55
N GLU A 45 10.38 -13.84 -6.96
CA GLU A 45 9.00 -14.33 -6.91
C GLU A 45 8.34 -14.15 -5.53
N LYS A 46 8.96 -14.65 -4.45
CA LYS A 46 8.41 -14.50 -3.09
C LYS A 46 8.34 -13.03 -2.65
N LEU A 47 9.24 -12.18 -3.13
CA LEU A 47 9.22 -10.74 -2.85
C LEU A 47 8.08 -10.04 -3.60
N LEU A 48 7.86 -10.39 -4.87
CA LEU A 48 6.77 -9.88 -5.69
C LEU A 48 5.42 -10.27 -5.08
N ASP A 49 5.24 -11.53 -4.68
CA ASP A 49 4.00 -12.00 -4.05
C ASP A 49 3.67 -11.21 -2.77
N ARG A 50 4.68 -10.98 -1.92
CA ARG A 50 4.52 -10.17 -0.70
C ARG A 50 4.20 -8.71 -1.02
N ALA A 51 4.86 -8.12 -2.02
CA ALA A 51 4.61 -6.74 -2.43
C ALA A 51 3.19 -6.58 -3.01
N ILE A 52 2.72 -7.55 -3.81
CA ILE A 52 1.35 -7.57 -4.36
C ILE A 52 0.34 -7.62 -3.23
N GLN A 53 0.45 -8.59 -2.30
CA GLN A 53 -0.47 -8.70 -1.17
C GLN A 53 -0.52 -7.40 -0.34
N HIS A 54 0.63 -6.74 -0.18
CA HIS A 54 0.70 -5.47 0.53
C HIS A 54 -0.02 -4.34 -0.23
N ALA A 55 0.22 -4.23 -1.54
CA ALA A 55 -0.43 -3.24 -2.39
C ALA A 55 -1.95 -3.45 -2.48
N GLU A 56 -2.41 -4.70 -2.60
CA GLU A 56 -3.84 -5.07 -2.57
C GLU A 56 -4.51 -4.63 -1.26
N LEU A 57 -3.86 -4.86 -0.12
CA LEU A 57 -4.38 -4.40 1.16
C LEU A 57 -4.44 -2.87 1.24
N ILE A 58 -3.43 -2.16 0.74
CA ILE A 58 -3.43 -0.69 0.70
C ILE A 58 -4.56 -0.16 -0.18
N TYR A 59 -4.71 -0.73 -1.39
CA TYR A 59 -5.79 -0.38 -2.30
C TYR A 59 -7.17 -0.60 -1.65
N ARG A 60 -7.42 -1.78 -1.07
CA ARG A 60 -8.68 -2.07 -0.38
C ARG A 60 -8.95 -1.10 0.76
N MET A 61 -7.94 -0.83 1.61
CA MET A 61 -8.09 0.10 2.73
C MET A 61 -8.34 1.53 2.26
N SER A 62 -7.77 1.94 1.12
CA SER A 62 -8.00 3.25 0.52
C SER A 62 -9.42 3.40 -0.02
N ASP A 63 -9.99 2.34 -0.60
CA ASP A 63 -11.38 2.37 -1.07
C ASP A 63 -12.35 2.43 0.11
N GLU A 64 -12.13 1.62 1.15
CA GLU A 64 -12.92 1.66 2.38
C GLU A 64 -12.84 3.04 3.07
N ALA A 65 -11.65 3.64 3.18
CA ALA A 65 -11.49 4.95 3.78
C ALA A 65 -12.17 6.07 2.97
N ARG A 66 -12.04 6.03 1.63
CA ARG A 66 -12.70 6.96 0.73
C ARG A 66 -14.23 6.87 0.84
N THR A 67 -14.79 5.65 0.87
CA THR A 67 -16.23 5.43 1.03
C THR A 67 -16.72 5.94 2.38
N LEU A 68 -16.01 5.65 3.48
CA LEU A 68 -16.36 6.19 4.80
C LEU A 68 -16.32 7.72 4.84
N PHE A 69 -15.34 8.34 4.18
CA PHE A 69 -15.27 9.79 4.09
C PHE A 69 -16.45 10.36 3.29
N GLU A 70 -16.79 9.74 2.16
CA GLU A 70 -17.91 10.13 1.30
C GLU A 70 -19.23 10.10 2.07
N GLU A 71 -19.53 9.00 2.76
CA GLU A 71 -20.76 8.82 3.54
C GLU A 71 -20.90 9.83 4.69
N MET A 72 -19.79 10.24 5.29
CA MET A 72 -19.78 11.08 6.49
C MET A 72 -19.72 12.58 6.19
N PHE A 73 -18.98 12.97 5.16
CA PHE A 73 -18.61 14.37 4.93
C PHE A 73 -19.06 14.94 3.60
N ILE A 74 -19.48 14.11 2.64
CA ILE A 74 -19.92 14.58 1.31
C ILE A 74 -21.45 14.55 1.24
N PRO A 75 -22.12 15.72 1.24
CA PRO A 75 -23.56 15.78 1.03
C PRO A 75 -23.98 15.17 -0.31
N LEU A 76 -25.11 14.45 -0.32
CA LEU A 76 -25.67 13.83 -1.54
C LEU A 76 -25.91 14.85 -2.67
N SER A 77 -26.16 16.12 -2.34
CA SER A 77 -26.30 17.21 -3.32
C SER A 77 -25.01 17.53 -4.08
N ILE A 78 -23.85 17.27 -3.47
CA ILE A 78 -22.52 17.51 -4.06
C ILE A 78 -22.04 16.26 -4.82
N SER A 79 -22.37 15.06 -4.35
CA SER A 79 -22.04 13.78 -5.02
C SER A 79 -22.53 13.72 -6.47
N ALA A 80 -23.73 14.27 -6.76
CA ALA A 80 -24.29 14.34 -8.11
C ALA A 80 -23.52 15.24 -9.11
N TYR A 81 -22.79 16.25 -8.62
CA TYR A 81 -21.96 17.14 -9.44
C TYR A 81 -20.52 16.61 -9.63
N GLN A 82 -20.06 15.71 -8.77
CA GLN A 82 -18.67 15.25 -8.70
C GLN A 82 -18.30 14.16 -9.70
N GLY A 83 -19.27 13.59 -10.43
CA GLY A 83 -19.00 12.70 -11.57
C GLY A 83 -18.05 13.32 -12.63
N HIS A 84 -17.89 14.65 -12.62
CA HIS A 84 -17.00 15.38 -13.53
C HIS A 84 -15.75 16.01 -12.91
N LEU A 85 -15.68 16.23 -11.58
CA LEU A 85 -14.57 16.98 -10.95
C LEU A 85 -13.45 16.09 -10.36
N GLY A 86 -13.69 14.80 -10.17
CA GLY A 86 -12.77 13.86 -9.50
C GLY A 86 -11.71 13.20 -10.40
N ASN A 87 -11.46 13.71 -11.61
CA ASN A 87 -10.67 12.97 -12.61
C ASN A 87 -9.20 13.35 -12.72
N SER A 88 -8.76 14.48 -12.16
CA SER A 88 -7.37 14.93 -12.32
C SER A 88 -6.58 14.74 -11.03
N CYS A 89 -5.95 13.58 -10.88
CA CYS A 89 -4.89 13.37 -9.90
C CYS A 89 -3.57 13.88 -10.49
N THR A 90 -2.71 14.50 -9.66
CA THR A 90 -1.40 14.99 -10.12
C THR A 90 -0.52 13.87 -10.70
N SER A 91 -0.77 12.61 -10.31
CA SER A 91 -0.19 11.39 -10.87
C SER A 91 -0.73 10.98 -12.26
N SER A 92 -1.46 11.87 -12.95
CA SER A 92 -2.01 11.61 -14.29
C SER A 92 -0.94 11.24 -15.31
N LEU A 93 0.33 11.58 -15.08
CA LEU A 93 1.45 11.20 -15.95
C LEU A 93 1.75 9.69 -15.97
N VAL A 94 1.36 8.95 -14.93
CA VAL A 94 1.56 7.49 -14.84
C VAL A 94 0.25 6.80 -15.15
N HIS A 95 0.11 6.34 -16.39
CA HIS A 95 -1.06 5.61 -16.85
C HIS A 95 -0.86 4.09 -16.74
N ILE A 96 -1.96 3.36 -16.50
CA ILE A 96 -1.96 1.90 -16.56
C ILE A 96 -1.97 1.50 -18.03
N PRO A 97 -1.03 0.68 -18.51
CA PRO A 97 -1.06 0.21 -19.87
C PRO A 97 -2.24 -0.73 -20.06
N THR A 98 -3.03 -0.48 -21.10
CA THR A 98 -4.32 -1.18 -21.32
C THR A 98 -4.27 -2.13 -22.51
N SER A 99 -3.32 -1.93 -23.43
CA SER A 99 -3.17 -2.77 -24.62
C SER A 99 -2.01 -3.75 -24.48
N LYS A 100 -2.16 -4.95 -25.07
CA LYS A 100 -1.07 -5.94 -25.12
C LYS A 100 0.21 -5.38 -25.74
N THR A 101 0.09 -4.53 -26.75
CA THR A 101 1.21 -3.87 -27.42
C THR A 101 1.95 -2.90 -26.50
N GLU A 102 1.22 -2.10 -25.73
CA GLU A 102 1.80 -1.18 -24.76
C GLU A 102 2.46 -1.93 -23.60
N ILE A 103 1.80 -3.00 -23.12
CA ILE A 103 2.37 -3.91 -22.12
C ILE A 103 3.66 -4.56 -22.64
N GLN A 104 3.82 -4.85 -23.93
CA GLN A 104 5.08 -5.41 -24.43
C GLN A 104 6.21 -4.37 -24.56
N GLN A 105 5.88 -3.08 -24.69
CA GLN A 105 6.86 -2.01 -24.89
C GLN A 105 7.41 -1.44 -23.58
N ILE A 106 6.66 -1.54 -22.48
CA ILE A 106 7.07 -1.01 -21.18
C ILE A 106 8.09 -1.94 -20.52
N SER A 107 9.27 -1.42 -20.15
CA SER A 107 10.31 -2.18 -19.46
C SER A 107 9.98 -2.43 -17.98
N ASP A 108 10.52 -3.51 -17.40
CA ASP A 108 10.40 -3.81 -15.97
C ASP A 108 11.03 -2.70 -15.10
N LYS A 109 12.12 -2.10 -15.59
CA LYS A 109 12.75 -0.92 -14.99
C LYS A 109 11.76 0.25 -14.88
N TRP A 110 11.05 0.56 -15.96
CA TRP A 110 10.04 1.63 -15.95
C TRP A 110 8.92 1.32 -14.94
N LEU A 111 8.42 0.08 -14.89
CA LEU A 111 7.37 -0.31 -13.93
C LEU A 111 7.82 -0.12 -12.49
N LEU A 112 9.02 -0.61 -12.14
CA LEU A 112 9.56 -0.48 -10.78
C LEU A 112 9.78 0.97 -10.37
N HIS A 113 10.33 1.81 -11.25
CA HIS A 113 10.47 3.24 -10.98
C HIS A 113 9.12 3.94 -10.85
N SER A 114 8.14 3.62 -11.70
CA SER A 114 6.79 4.17 -11.61
C SER A 114 6.12 3.81 -10.28
N ILE A 115 6.25 2.56 -9.82
CA ILE A 115 5.77 2.13 -8.50
C ILE A 115 6.45 2.96 -7.40
N LEU A 116 7.79 3.09 -7.44
CA LEU A 116 8.54 3.81 -6.42
C LEU A 116 8.13 5.30 -6.35
N ILE A 117 7.98 5.96 -7.50
CA ILE A 117 7.56 7.37 -7.58
C ILE A 117 6.16 7.54 -6.97
N LEU A 118 5.20 6.68 -7.32
CA LEU A 118 3.84 6.73 -6.76
C LEU A 118 3.87 6.52 -5.24
N VAL A 119 4.59 5.51 -4.76
CA VAL A 119 4.70 5.22 -3.32
C VAL A 119 5.34 6.37 -2.57
N GLN A 120 6.40 6.99 -3.11
CA GLN A 120 7.05 8.14 -2.46
C GLN A 120 6.19 9.39 -2.47
N PHE A 121 5.53 9.68 -3.60
CA PHE A 121 4.66 10.84 -3.76
C PHE A 121 3.57 10.90 -2.68
N TRP A 122 3.05 9.75 -2.25
CA TRP A 122 1.95 9.67 -1.28
C TRP A 122 2.35 9.68 0.19
N ILE A 123 3.64 9.73 0.52
CA ILE A 123 4.10 9.77 1.93
C ILE A 123 3.62 11.05 2.61
N ASP A 124 3.99 12.21 2.07
CA ASP A 124 3.63 13.51 2.67
C ASP A 124 2.12 13.80 2.58
N PRO A 125 1.43 13.59 1.44
CA PRO A 125 0.00 13.82 1.35
C PRO A 125 -0.85 12.95 2.29
N LEU A 126 -0.41 11.73 2.63
CA LEU A 126 -1.11 10.92 3.64
C LEU A 126 -0.86 11.43 5.06
N ALA A 127 0.31 11.98 5.35
CA ALA A 127 0.58 12.63 6.62
C ALA A 127 -0.25 13.92 6.77
N ASP A 128 -0.27 14.77 5.73
CA ASP A 128 -1.09 15.98 5.69
C ASP A 128 -2.59 15.68 5.84
N LEU A 129 -3.06 14.60 5.20
CA LEU A 129 -4.43 14.13 5.35
C LEU A 129 -4.72 13.70 6.79
N GLN A 130 -3.79 13.01 7.45
CA GLN A 130 -3.95 12.61 8.84
C GLN A 130 -4.06 13.84 9.75
N ASP A 131 -3.15 14.80 9.60
CA ASP A 131 -3.18 16.07 10.35
C ASP A 131 -4.47 16.85 10.10
N SER A 132 -5.01 16.77 8.87
CA SER A 132 -6.30 17.36 8.53
C SER A 132 -7.45 16.66 9.26
N LEU A 133 -7.52 15.33 9.19
CA LEU A 133 -8.58 14.54 9.83
C LEU A 133 -8.59 14.68 11.36
N ASP A 134 -7.43 14.87 11.99
CA ASP A 134 -7.34 15.11 13.44
C ASP A 134 -7.97 16.46 13.86
N ARG A 135 -8.24 17.37 12.91
CA ARG A 135 -8.96 18.65 13.15
C ARG A 135 -10.47 18.58 12.91
N TYR A 136 -11.00 17.43 12.48
CA TYR A 136 -12.44 17.27 12.28
C TYR A 136 -13.11 16.94 13.61
N ASP A 137 -14.14 17.71 13.98
CA ASP A 137 -14.85 17.54 15.27
C ASP A 137 -15.41 16.12 15.47
N ASN A 138 -15.80 15.43 14.38
CA ASN A 138 -16.45 14.12 14.42
C ASN A 138 -15.85 13.12 13.42
N ALA A 139 -14.51 13.11 13.24
CA ALA A 139 -13.86 12.09 12.42
C ALA A 139 -14.13 10.67 12.96
N PRO A 140 -14.68 9.74 12.14
CA PRO A 140 -14.86 8.36 12.58
C PRO A 140 -13.52 7.74 12.97
N SER A 141 -13.47 7.06 14.12
CA SER A 141 -12.27 6.33 14.56
C SER A 141 -11.82 5.26 13.55
N ALA A 142 -12.78 4.66 12.83
CA ALA A 142 -12.51 3.75 11.73
C ALA A 142 -11.78 4.44 10.57
N LEU A 143 -12.11 5.68 10.25
CA LEU A 143 -11.41 6.45 9.20
C LEU A 143 -9.99 6.81 9.65
N LEU A 144 -9.83 7.34 10.87
CA LEU A 144 -8.52 7.70 11.44
C LEU A 144 -7.57 6.51 11.55
N SER A 145 -8.10 5.35 11.97
CA SER A 145 -7.29 4.13 12.07
C SER A 145 -6.86 3.61 10.69
N LYS A 146 -7.75 3.68 9.69
CA LYS A 146 -7.42 3.29 8.31
C LYS A 146 -6.35 4.19 7.71
N THR A 147 -6.45 5.51 7.86
CA THR A 147 -5.45 6.44 7.30
C THR A 147 -4.07 6.26 7.94
N ARG A 148 -4.00 6.13 9.28
CA ARG A 148 -2.74 5.80 9.98
C ARG A 148 -2.13 4.46 9.53
N TRP A 149 -2.99 3.45 9.37
CA TRP A 149 -2.57 2.14 8.86
C TRP A 149 -1.98 2.27 7.45
N MET A 150 -2.63 3.03 6.56
CA MET A 150 -2.16 3.24 5.18
C MET A 150 -0.81 3.96 5.15
N SER A 151 -0.61 5.03 5.92
CA SER A 151 0.68 5.74 6.01
C SER A 151 1.82 4.81 6.45
N THR A 152 1.55 3.98 7.47
CA THR A 152 2.54 3.00 7.97
C THR A 152 2.87 1.94 6.91
N LYS A 153 1.85 1.46 6.19
CA LYS A 153 2.00 0.36 5.23
C LYS A 153 2.61 0.81 3.92
N LEU A 154 2.34 2.03 3.50
CA LEU A 154 2.99 2.67 2.35
C LEU A 154 4.51 2.74 2.54
N MET A 155 5.00 3.11 3.72
CA MET A 155 6.43 3.13 4.04
C MET A 155 7.07 1.74 3.98
N ASN A 156 6.36 0.72 4.47
CA ASN A 156 6.82 -0.66 4.38
C ASN A 156 6.86 -1.16 2.93
N LEU A 157 5.87 -0.78 2.11
CA LEU A 157 5.86 -1.08 0.68
C LEU A 157 7.01 -0.40 -0.05
N LYS A 158 7.33 0.87 0.25
CA LYS A 158 8.52 1.55 -0.28
C LYS A 158 9.78 0.73 -0.08
N GLN A 159 10.01 0.24 1.14
CA GLN A 159 11.18 -0.58 1.44
C GLN A 159 11.18 -1.90 0.64
N GLY A 160 10.02 -2.56 0.53
CA GLY A 160 9.87 -3.77 -0.29
C GLY A 160 10.19 -3.53 -1.77
N VAL A 161 9.75 -2.39 -2.33
CA VAL A 161 10.02 -2.00 -3.71
C VAL A 161 11.51 -1.72 -3.93
N LEU A 162 12.19 -1.04 -3.00
CA LEU A 162 13.64 -0.81 -3.09
C LEU A 162 14.42 -2.14 -3.10
N VAL A 163 14.00 -3.12 -2.30
CA VAL A 163 14.60 -4.47 -2.31
C VAL A 163 14.34 -5.18 -3.64
N LEU A 164 13.14 -5.05 -4.21
CA LEU A 164 12.82 -5.60 -5.54
C LEU A 164 13.68 -4.96 -6.63
N MET A 165 13.81 -3.63 -6.63
CA MET A 165 14.64 -2.90 -7.59
C MET A 165 16.09 -3.37 -7.54
N SER A 166 16.67 -3.47 -6.33
CA SER A 166 18.05 -3.95 -6.16
C SER A 166 18.24 -5.37 -6.70
N LYS A 167 17.25 -6.26 -6.56
CA LYS A 167 17.36 -7.65 -7.04
C LYS A 167 17.04 -7.84 -8.52
N MET A 168 16.16 -7.02 -9.09
CA MET A 168 15.70 -7.18 -10.47
C MET A 168 16.54 -6.37 -11.47
N LEU A 169 17.11 -5.24 -11.04
CA LEU A 169 17.81 -4.31 -11.93
C LEU A 169 19.35 -4.39 -11.83
N ASP A 170 19.90 -5.10 -10.84
CA ASP A 170 21.34 -5.12 -10.51
C ASP A 170 21.94 -3.70 -10.28
N GLU A 171 21.07 -2.72 -10.07
CA GLU A 171 21.45 -1.37 -9.66
C GLU A 171 21.71 -1.43 -8.16
N GLY A 172 22.98 -1.61 -7.80
CA GLY A 172 23.45 -1.47 -6.43
C GLY A 172 22.96 -0.14 -5.86
N GLY A 173 21.99 -0.21 -4.94
CA GLY A 173 21.41 0.90 -4.20
C GLY A 173 21.36 2.22 -4.97
N LEU A 174 20.28 2.47 -5.71
CA LEU A 174 20.03 3.80 -6.24
C LEU A 174 20.06 4.81 -5.09
N ASP A 175 21.13 5.61 -5.05
CA ASP A 175 21.19 6.85 -4.30
C ASP A 175 20.15 7.77 -4.92
N LEU A 176 18.93 7.71 -4.38
CA LEU A 176 17.89 8.67 -4.64
C LEU A 176 18.30 9.93 -3.90
N GLY A 177 19.25 10.66 -4.50
CA GLY A 177 19.58 12.02 -4.10
C GLY A 177 18.27 12.76 -3.86
N ASN A 178 18.17 13.35 -2.67
CA ASN A 178 17.02 14.11 -2.19
C ASN A 178 16.48 15.01 -3.32
N ASN A 179 15.45 14.53 -4.03
CA ASN A 179 14.66 15.41 -4.84
C ASN A 179 13.83 16.22 -3.85
N GLU A 180 14.22 17.48 -3.73
CA GLU A 180 13.57 18.50 -2.94
C GLU A 180 12.06 18.35 -3.03
N SER A 181 11.47 18.20 -1.85
CA SER A 181 10.05 18.33 -1.60
C SER A 181 9.48 19.47 -2.45
N LEU A 182 8.60 19.14 -3.39
CA LEU A 182 7.73 20.14 -4.02
C LEU A 182 6.58 20.47 -3.03
N ALA A 183 6.93 20.91 -1.82
CA ALA A 183 6.00 21.46 -0.85
C ALA A 183 5.51 22.82 -1.33
N ARG A 184 4.47 22.80 -2.16
CA ARG A 184 3.65 23.99 -2.38
C ARG A 184 2.88 24.28 -1.09
N HIS A 185 3.36 25.27 -0.35
CA HIS A 185 2.61 25.88 0.75
C HIS A 185 1.37 26.56 0.18
N LEU A 186 0.19 26.08 0.57
CA LEU A 186 -1.07 26.75 0.34
C LEU A 186 -1.69 27.11 1.68
N ALA A 187 -2.10 28.37 1.81
CA ALA A 187 -2.81 28.89 2.97
C ALA A 187 -4.06 28.03 3.25
N ALA A 188 -4.41 27.90 4.54
CA ALA A 188 -5.53 27.07 4.98
C ALA A 188 -6.84 27.53 4.29
N PRO A 189 -7.47 26.67 3.49
CA PRO A 189 -8.71 26.97 2.80
C PRO A 189 -9.93 27.05 3.74
N ALA A 190 -11.11 27.43 3.23
CA ALA A 190 -12.35 27.36 4.03
C ALA A 190 -12.73 25.90 4.36
N MET A 191 -13.54 25.65 5.40
CA MET A 191 -13.92 24.28 5.82
C MET A 191 -14.51 23.41 4.69
N GLU A 192 -15.32 24.01 3.80
CA GLU A 192 -15.88 23.33 2.62
C GLU A 192 -14.79 22.96 1.59
N GLU A 193 -13.76 23.78 1.47
CA GLU A 193 -12.61 23.56 0.59
C GLU A 193 -11.61 22.54 1.19
N HIS A 194 -11.55 22.40 2.53
CA HIS A 194 -10.83 21.32 3.22
C HIS A 194 -11.46 19.93 2.96
N VAL A 195 -12.77 19.81 3.09
CA VAL A 195 -13.49 18.54 2.87
C VAL A 195 -13.29 18.04 1.43
N LEU A 196 -13.42 18.93 0.45
CA LEU A 196 -13.24 18.57 -0.95
C LEU A 196 -11.79 18.19 -1.26
N ARG A 197 -10.82 18.92 -0.70
CA ARG A 197 -9.39 18.61 -0.86
C ARG A 197 -9.06 17.23 -0.30
N ASP A 198 -9.54 16.92 0.90
CA ASP A 198 -9.25 15.65 1.59
C ASP A 198 -9.96 14.48 0.89
N TYR A 199 -11.19 14.68 0.39
CA TYR A 199 -11.88 13.73 -0.48
C TYR A 199 -11.11 13.45 -1.78
N ASN A 200 -10.59 14.50 -2.42
CA ASN A 200 -9.77 14.37 -3.63
C ASN A 200 -8.47 13.61 -3.33
N ALA A 201 -7.82 13.88 -2.20
CA ALA A 201 -6.63 13.15 -1.76
C ALA A 201 -6.91 11.66 -1.61
N LEU A 202 -7.98 11.28 -0.88
CA LEU A 202 -8.39 9.87 -0.74
C LEU A 202 -8.74 9.22 -2.08
N SER A 203 -9.46 9.93 -2.95
CA SER A 203 -9.85 9.44 -4.27
C SER A 203 -8.65 9.20 -5.18
N CYS A 204 -7.67 10.10 -5.14
CA CYS A 204 -6.44 9.97 -5.91
C CYS A 204 -5.50 8.91 -5.34
N PHE A 205 -5.38 8.81 -4.01
CA PHE A 205 -4.60 7.76 -3.37
C PHE A 205 -5.13 6.38 -3.77
N LYS A 206 -6.46 6.21 -3.77
CA LYS A 206 -7.08 4.97 -4.24
C LYS A 206 -6.69 4.62 -5.68
N LYS A 207 -6.80 5.58 -6.60
CA LYS A 207 -6.46 5.39 -8.01
C LYS A 207 -4.99 4.99 -8.16
N ASP A 208 -4.09 5.61 -7.42
CA ASP A 208 -2.66 5.33 -7.51
C ASP A 208 -2.25 4.04 -6.79
N ALA A 209 -2.92 3.69 -5.69
CA ALA A 209 -2.75 2.39 -5.04
C ALA A 209 -3.11 1.24 -6.00
N HIS A 210 -4.21 1.40 -6.74
CA HIS A 210 -4.59 0.46 -7.80
C HIS A 210 -3.53 0.38 -8.92
N LYS A 211 -2.93 1.51 -9.33
CA LYS A 211 -1.82 1.50 -10.30
C LYS A 211 -0.62 0.70 -9.77
N VAL A 212 -0.23 0.92 -8.52
CA VAL A 212 0.88 0.21 -7.87
C VAL A 212 0.61 -1.28 -7.83
N GLU A 213 -0.57 -1.70 -7.40
CA GLU A 213 -1.02 -3.10 -7.42
C GLU A 213 -0.93 -3.68 -8.83
N THR A 214 -1.47 -2.98 -9.82
CA THR A 214 -1.49 -3.44 -11.23
C THR A 214 -0.09 -3.62 -11.79
N PHE A 215 0.82 -2.68 -11.53
CA PHE A 215 2.21 -2.79 -12.00
C PHE A 215 2.96 -3.93 -11.33
N LEU A 216 2.74 -4.18 -10.03
CA LEU A 216 3.34 -5.32 -9.33
C LEU A 216 2.82 -6.66 -9.88
N LYS A 217 1.51 -6.76 -10.15
CA LYS A 217 0.91 -7.94 -10.80
C LYS A 217 1.48 -8.16 -12.20
N LEU A 218 1.69 -7.10 -12.96
CA LEU A 218 2.32 -7.18 -14.28
C LEU A 218 3.78 -7.67 -14.20
N LEU A 219 4.58 -7.14 -13.27
CA LEU A 219 5.95 -7.61 -13.03
C LEU A 219 5.99 -9.10 -12.65
N ARG A 220 5.08 -9.53 -11.76
CA ARG A 220 4.95 -10.92 -11.35
C ARG A 220 4.59 -11.84 -12.52
N CYS A 221 3.63 -11.42 -13.33
CA CYS A 221 3.23 -12.14 -14.54
C CYS A 221 4.45 -12.39 -15.45
N ARG A 222 5.18 -11.33 -15.80
CA ARG A 222 6.37 -11.40 -16.67
C ARG A 222 7.46 -12.30 -16.09
N HIS A 223 7.63 -12.30 -14.78
CA HIS A 223 8.65 -13.11 -14.12
C HIS A 223 8.34 -14.62 -14.15
N THR A 224 7.08 -15.02 -14.33
CA THR A 224 6.65 -16.44 -14.30
C THR A 224 6.51 -17.11 -15.66
N ASP A 225 6.70 -16.37 -16.76
CA ASP A 225 6.42 -16.84 -18.14
C ASP A 225 5.05 -17.54 -18.32
N ASN A 226 4.08 -17.25 -17.43
CA ASN A 226 2.78 -17.90 -17.46
C ASN A 226 1.88 -17.22 -18.50
N LEU A 227 1.58 -17.93 -19.59
CA LEU A 227 0.65 -17.53 -20.66
C LEU A 227 -0.80 -17.31 -20.17
N SER A 228 -1.08 -17.61 -18.91
CA SER A 228 -2.39 -17.52 -18.24
C SER A 228 -2.56 -16.27 -17.38
N CYS A 229 -1.75 -15.22 -17.57
CA CYS A 229 -2.10 -13.89 -17.07
C CYS A 229 -3.29 -13.37 -17.87
N SER A 230 -4.49 -13.85 -17.53
CA SER A 230 -5.74 -13.20 -17.91
C SER A 230 -5.65 -11.76 -17.41
N LEU A 231 -5.71 -10.83 -18.35
CA LEU A 231 -5.71 -9.39 -18.17
C LEU A 231 -6.49 -8.94 -16.92
N PHE A 232 -5.87 -8.01 -16.17
CA PHE A 232 -6.42 -6.95 -15.32
C PHE A 232 -7.71 -7.23 -14.53
#